data_AF-A0A958SX43-F1
#
_entry.id   AF-A0A958SX43-F1
#
_cell.length_a   1.000
_cell.length_b   1.000
_cell.length_c   1.000
_cell.angle_alpha   90.00
_cell.angle_beta   90.00
_cell.angle_gamma   90.00
#
_symmetry.space_group_name_H-M   'P 1'
#
loop_
_entity.id
_entity.type
_entity.pdbx_description
1 polymer ?
#
loop_
_entity_poly.entity_id
_entity_poly.type
_entity_poly.pdbx_seq_one_letter_code
_entity_poly.pdbx_strand_id
1 'polypeptide(L)' 'YISGSGDIDVVSNSQIKARVSGSGSVEYRGNPELKDTKVAGSGRISG' A
#
# COMPACT_ATOMS: atom_id res chain seq x y z
N TYR A 1 -2.65 6.16 2.72
CA TYR A 1 -3.94 6.08 2.02
C TYR A 1 -3.77 6.78 0.68
N ILE A 2 -4.19 6.16 -0.43
CA ILE A 2 -4.09 6.73 -1.77
C ILE A 2 -5.50 6.84 -2.35
N SER A 3 -5.85 8.02 -2.87
CA SER A 3 -7.05 8.25 -3.68
C SER A 3 -6.64 8.86 -5.01
N GLY A 4 -6.97 8.20 -6.12
CA GLY A 4 -6.54 8.58 -7.46
C GLY A 4 -5.26 7.88 -7.89
N SER A 5 -4.32 8.65 -8.43
CA SER A 5 -3.02 8.18 -8.90
C SER A 5 -1.93 8.73 -7.99
N GLY A 6 -0.97 7.89 -7.62
CA GLY A 6 0.16 8.27 -6.78
C GLY A 6 0.89 7.05 -6.27
N ASP A 7 2.18 7.20 -6.00
CA ASP A 7 3.05 6.11 -5.60
C ASP A 7 3.63 6.40 -4.21
N ILE A 8 3.72 5.37 -3.38
CA ILE A 8 4.29 5.42 -2.04
C ILE A 8 5.37 4.35 -1.94
N ASP A 9 6.52 4.75 -1.41
CA ASP A 9 7.65 3.88 -1.12
C ASP A 9 7.95 3.95 0.38
N VAL A 10 7.85 2.83 1.10
CA VAL A 10 7.98 2.82 2.57
C VAL A 10 8.78 1.61 3.07
N VAL A 11 9.51 1.79 4.18
CA VAL A 11 10.13 0.66 4.91
C VAL A 11 9.38 0.47 6.22
N SER A 12 8.92 -0.75 6.49
CA SER A 12 8.28 -1.11 7.76
C SER A 12 8.67 -2.52 8.18
N ASN A 13 9.06 -2.68 9.45
CA ASN A 13 9.37 -3.97 10.06
C ASN A 13 8.36 -4.36 11.16
N SER A 14 7.23 -3.67 11.23
CA SER A 14 6.20 -3.93 12.23
C SER A 14 4.86 -4.21 11.57
N GLN A 15 4.16 -3.16 11.13
CA GLN A 15 2.80 -3.30 10.58
C GLN A 15 2.57 -2.34 9.42
N ILE A 16 1.73 -2.76 8.48
CA ILE A 16 1.19 -1.91 7.41
C ILE A 16 -0.34 -1.95 7.43
N LYS A 17 -0.91 -0.74 7.34
CA LYS A 17 -2.33 -0.49 7.05
C LYS A 17 -2.39 0.43 5.84
N ALA A 18 -2.92 -0.05 4.74
CA ALA A 18 -2.86 0.66 3.46
C ALA A 18 -4.17 0.48 2.70
N ARG A 19 -4.73 1.60 2.23
CA ARG A 19 -5.86 1.56 1.30
C ARG A 19 -5.54 2.37 0.07
N VAL A 20 -5.87 1.79 -1.08
CA VAL A 20 -5.71 2.38 -2.40
C VAL A 20 -7.07 2.39 -3.08
N SER A 21 -7.54 3.56 -3.46
CA SER A 21 -8.75 3.75 -4.27
C SER A 21 -8.36 4.48 -5.56
N GLY A 22 -8.32 3.77 -6.69
CA GLY A 22 -7.83 4.30 -7.96
C GLY A 22 -6.72 3.44 -8.56
N SER A 23 -5.68 4.09 -9.11
CA SER A 23 -4.62 3.45 -9.91
C SER A 23 -3.22 3.57 -9.29
N GLY A 24 -3.11 4.15 -8.09
CA GLY A 24 -1.82 4.32 -7.40
C GLY A 24 -1.23 3.04 -6.81
N SER A 25 0.03 3.12 -6.37
CA SER A 25 0.80 1.98 -5.88
C SER A 25 1.42 2.24 -4.51
N VAL A 26 1.52 1.19 -3.69
CA VAL A 26 2.30 1.19 -2.44
C VAL A 26 3.34 0.09 -2.53
N GLU A 27 4.61 0.47 -2.60
CA GLU A 27 5.76 -0.41 -2.49
C GLU A 27 6.26 -0.38 -1.04
N TYR A 28 6.38 -1.54 -0.39
CA TYR A 28 6.92 -1.62 0.96
C TYR A 28 8.13 -2.54 1.04
N ARG A 29 9.08 -2.22 1.92
CA ARG A 29 10.25 -3.07 2.19
C ARG A 29 10.30 -3.46 3.66
N GLY A 30 10.95 -4.58 3.95
CA GLY A 30 11.02 -5.18 5.29
C GLY A 30 10.11 -6.41 5.40
N ASN A 31 9.74 -6.78 6.62
CA ASN A 31 8.81 -7.89 6.86
C ASN A 31 7.64 -7.47 7.78
N PRO A 32 6.78 -6.53 7.35
CA PRO A 32 5.68 -6.05 8.16
C PRO A 32 4.50 -7.03 8.11
N GLU A 33 3.72 -7.08 9.20
CA GLU A 33 2.42 -7.73 9.20
C GLU A 33 1.39 -6.84 8.47
N LEU A 34 0.71 -7.40 7.46
CA LEU A 34 -0.37 -6.71 6.75
C LEU A 34 -1.70 -6.89 7.51
N LYS A 35 -2.19 -5.84 8.17
CA LYS A 35 -3.39 -5.94 9.03
C LYS A 35 -4.69 -5.46 8.40
N ASP A 36 -4.66 -4.35 7.68
CA ASP A 36 -5.86 -3.77 7.03
C ASP A 36 -5.43 -3.16 5.70
N THR A 37 -5.32 -4.04 4.71
CA THR A 37 -4.96 -3.67 3.35
C THR A 37 -6.14 -3.86 2.41
N LYS A 38 -6.45 -2.84 1.61
CA LYS A 38 -7.49 -2.94 0.58
C LYS A 38 -7.15 -2.12 -0.65
N VAL A 39 -7.39 -2.71 -1.82
CA VAL A 39 -7.31 -2.04 -3.11
C VAL A 39 -8.70 -2.03 -3.74
N ALA A 40 -9.15 -0.86 -4.17
CA ALA A 40 -10.36 -0.66 -4.96
C ALA A 40 -9.98 0.08 -6.25
N GLY A 41 -10.15 -0.57 -7.41
CA GLY A 41 -9.65 -0.06 -8.70
C GLY A 41 -8.50 -0.91 -9.22
N SER A 42 -7.55 -0.28 -9.92
CA SER A 42 -6.45 -0.95 -10.62
C SER A 42 -5.08 -0.77 -9.97
N GLY A 43 -5.03 -0.10 -8.81
CA GLY A 43 -3.80 0.11 -8.05
C GLY A 43 -3.21 -1.16 -7.43
N ARG A 44 -2.10 -1.02 -6.71
CA ARG A 44 -1.38 -2.15 -6.10
C ARG A 44 -0.79 -1.84 -4.72
N ILE A 45 -0.62 -2.89 -3.92
CA ILE A 45 0.17 -2.88 -2.68
C ILE A 45 1.13 -4.07 -2.79
N SER A 46 2.43 -3.83 -2.97
CA SER A 46 3.49 -4.81 -3.19
C SER A 46 4.65 -4.57 -2.23
N GLY A 47 5.46 -5.60 -1.96
CA GLY A 47 6.70 -5.45 -1.23
C GLY A 47 7.79 -6.41 -1.67
#